data_AF-A0A0G4M7H2-F1
#
_entry.id   AF-A0A0G4M7H2-F1
#
_cell.length_a   1.000
_cell.length_b   1.000
_cell.length_c   1.000
_cell.angle_alpha   90.00
_cell.angle_beta   90.00
_cell.angle_gamma   90.00
#
_symmetry.space_group_name_H-M   'P 1'
#
loop_
_entity.id
_entity.type
_entity.pdbx_description
1 polymer ?
#
loop_
_entity_poly.entity_id
_entity_poly.type
_entity_poly.pdbx_seq_one_letter_code
_entity_poly.pdbx_strand_id
1 'polypeptide(L)'
;MFAPTVTELSVDEYGFLETPEFTSRWGSFKDDDGNKEDIFKRLFYRGLRDAKEAEDYDDAVVRSALKWLERPPEGPWLLFMPLMFPHLPFMVEEPYFSMYDRSEMPPPSSPWSSGVTDQ
;
A
#
# COMPACT_ATOMS: atom_id res chain seq x y z
N MET A 1 5.99 12.21 -7.84
CA MET A 1 6.22 13.20 -8.92
C MET A 1 5.85 14.57 -8.37
N PHE A 2 6.75 15.55 -8.44
CA PHE A 2 6.52 16.88 -7.86
C PHE A 2 5.56 17.73 -8.71
N ALA A 3 4.81 18.63 -8.08
CA ALA A 3 3.94 19.57 -8.79
C ALA A 3 4.76 20.55 -9.66
N PRO A 4 4.19 21.17 -10.70
CA PRO A 4 4.88 22.18 -11.48
C PRO A 4 5.46 23.27 -10.57
N THR A 5 6.74 23.61 -10.75
CA THR A 5 7.56 24.52 -9.92
C THR A 5 8.11 23.99 -8.59
N VAL A 6 7.70 22.79 -8.17
CA VAL A 6 8.26 22.08 -7.01
C VAL A 6 9.39 21.18 -7.52
N THR A 7 10.57 21.24 -6.90
CA THR A 7 11.73 20.45 -7.30
C THR A 7 12.21 19.61 -6.12
N GLU A 8 13.14 18.68 -6.34
CA GLU A 8 13.84 17.99 -5.24
C GLU A 8 14.54 18.94 -4.26
N LEU A 9 14.72 20.22 -4.63
CA LEU A 9 15.27 21.25 -3.74
C LEU A 9 14.24 21.83 -2.76
N SER A 10 12.95 21.54 -2.93
CA SER A 10 11.91 21.96 -1.97
C SER A 10 11.65 20.92 -0.88
N VAL A 11 12.52 19.92 -0.75
CA VAL A 11 12.49 18.91 0.30
C VAL A 11 13.86 18.88 0.98
N ASP A 12 13.88 18.97 2.31
CA ASP A 12 15.12 18.94 3.07
C ASP A 12 15.74 17.53 3.09
N GLU A 13 14.90 16.50 3.02
CA GLU A 13 15.31 15.09 2.88
C GLU A 13 14.37 14.36 1.91
N TYR A 14 14.94 13.49 1.06
CA TYR A 14 14.18 12.73 0.07
C TYR A 14 14.71 11.31 -0.06
N GLY A 15 13.78 10.36 -0.27
CA GLY A 15 14.10 8.94 -0.44
C GLY A 15 14.12 8.17 0.88
N PHE A 16 14.73 6.98 0.82
CA PHE A 16 14.79 6.04 1.94
C PHE A 16 16.06 6.24 2.77
N LEU A 17 15.89 6.51 4.08
CA LEU A 17 16.99 6.43 5.06
C LEU A 17 17.25 4.98 5.49
N GLU A 18 16.25 4.13 5.32
CA GLU A 18 16.27 2.67 5.46
C GLU A 18 15.72 2.07 4.17
N THR A 19 16.55 1.32 3.44
CA THR A 19 16.14 0.73 2.16
C THR A 19 15.33 -0.55 2.38
N PRO A 20 14.23 -0.77 1.64
CA PRO A 20 13.47 -2.01 1.75
C PRO A 20 14.31 -3.20 1.31
N GLU A 21 14.34 -4.27 2.11
CA GLU A 21 14.91 -5.55 1.68
C GLU A 21 14.05 -6.17 0.59
N PHE A 22 12.73 -6.05 0.70
CA PHE A 22 11.79 -6.46 -0.33
C PHE A 22 11.27 -5.25 -1.09
N THR A 23 12.01 -4.84 -2.12
CA THR A 23 11.38 -4.08 -3.21
C THR A 23 10.58 -5.08 -4.03
N SER A 24 9.26 -5.10 -3.86
CA SER A 24 8.40 -5.68 -4.90
C SER A 24 8.79 -4.98 -6.19
N ARG A 25 9.56 -5.68 -7.05
CA ARG A 25 9.94 -5.15 -8.34
C ARG A 25 8.62 -4.90 -9.06
N TRP A 26 8.23 -3.64 -9.13
CA TRP A 26 7.07 -3.16 -9.87
C TRP A 26 7.02 -3.90 -11.22
N GLY A 27 6.10 -4.86 -11.34
CA GLY A 27 5.90 -5.67 -12.56
C GLY A 27 6.58 -7.04 -12.64
N SER A 28 7.24 -7.57 -11.60
CA SER A 28 7.86 -8.91 -11.61
C SER A 28 7.10 -9.96 -10.80
N PHE A 29 5.82 -9.74 -10.53
CA PHE A 29 5.00 -10.82 -10.02
C PHE A 29 4.82 -11.87 -11.12
N LYS A 30 5.56 -12.98 -11.04
CA LYS A 30 5.45 -14.09 -11.98
C LYS A 30 4.17 -14.87 -11.68
N ASP A 31 3.07 -14.45 -12.31
CA ASP A 31 1.86 -15.26 -12.43
C ASP A 31 2.06 -16.28 -13.54
N ASP A 32 2.95 -17.27 -13.32
CA ASP A 32 3.31 -18.27 -14.33
C ASP A 32 2.93 -19.69 -13.90
N ASP A 33 1.65 -19.87 -13.53
CA ASP A 33 1.02 -21.19 -13.41
C ASP A 33 0.15 -21.54 -14.64
N GLY A 34 0.15 -20.67 -15.66
CA GLY A 34 -0.55 -20.87 -16.93
C GLY A 34 -2.08 -20.71 -16.87
N ASN A 35 -2.68 -20.51 -15.70
CA ASN A 35 -4.14 -20.36 -15.56
C ASN A 35 -4.55 -18.88 -15.64
N LYS A 36 -4.70 -18.39 -16.87
CA LYS A 36 -5.08 -16.99 -17.19
C LYS A 36 -6.54 -16.66 -16.88
N GLU A 37 -7.39 -17.67 -16.61
CA GLU A 37 -8.83 -17.49 -16.40
C GLU A 37 -9.23 -17.36 -14.93
N ASP A 38 -8.26 -17.33 -14.01
CA ASP A 38 -8.54 -17.11 -12.60
C ASP A 38 -9.02 -15.66 -12.36
N ILE A 39 -10.29 -15.54 -11.95
CA ILE A 39 -10.93 -14.25 -11.65
C ILE A 39 -10.17 -13.47 -10.56
N PHE A 40 -9.55 -14.15 -9.59
CA PHE A 40 -8.82 -13.48 -8.52
C PHE A 40 -7.56 -12.80 -9.03
N LYS A 41 -6.86 -13.41 -9.99
CA LYS A 41 -5.69 -12.77 -10.64
C LYS A 41 -6.10 -11.54 -11.44
N ARG A 42 -7.24 -11.60 -12.14
CA ARG A 42 -7.81 -10.43 -12.85
C ARG A 42 -8.19 -9.29 -11.90
N LEU A 43 -8.52 -9.62 -10.64
CA LEU A 43 -8.80 -8.66 -9.58
C LEU A 43 -7.57 -8.32 -8.73
N PHE A 44 -6.37 -8.77 -9.14
CA PHE A 44 -5.11 -8.60 -8.42
C PHE A 44 -5.11 -9.15 -6.98
N TYR A 45 -6.00 -10.08 -6.65
CA TYR A 45 -6.06 -10.71 -5.33
C TYR A 45 -5.09 -11.90 -5.26
N ARG A 46 -4.14 -11.85 -4.32
CA ARG A 46 -3.16 -12.92 -4.06
C ARG A 46 -3.33 -13.55 -2.68
N GLY A 47 -3.92 -12.84 -1.73
CA GLY A 47 -4.26 -13.38 -0.43
C GLY A 47 -3.09 -13.39 0.56
N LEU A 48 -2.81 -14.53 1.21
CA LEU A 48 -1.82 -14.61 2.29
C LEU A 48 -0.41 -14.50 1.70
N ARG A 49 0.41 -13.61 2.27
CA ARG A 49 1.85 -13.51 1.98
C ARG A 49 2.70 -14.00 3.14
N ASP A 50 3.97 -14.31 2.88
CA ASP A 50 4.92 -14.68 3.94
C ASP A 50 5.23 -13.45 4.81
N ALA A 51 5.40 -13.64 6.12
CA ALA A 51 5.70 -12.53 7.04
C ALA A 51 6.99 -11.78 6.69
N LYS A 52 7.97 -12.45 6.06
CA LYS A 52 9.20 -11.79 5.59
C LYS A 52 8.98 -10.86 4.41
N GLU A 53 7.90 -11.07 3.65
CA GLU A 53 7.50 -10.18 2.55
C GLU A 53 6.81 -8.91 3.07
N ALA A 54 6.69 -8.74 4.39
CA ALA A 54 6.22 -7.51 5.04
C ALA A 54 7.34 -6.46 5.24
N GLU A 55 8.62 -6.83 5.05
CA GLU A 55 9.74 -5.88 5.00
C GLU A 55 9.79 -5.16 3.63
N ASP A 56 8.68 -4.50 3.31
CA ASP A 56 8.37 -3.93 2.01
C ASP A 56 8.55 -2.40 1.97
N TYR A 57 8.04 -1.77 0.90
CA TYR A 57 8.10 -0.33 0.72
C TYR A 57 7.50 0.45 1.90
N ASP A 58 6.37 0.01 2.45
CA ASP A 58 5.69 0.73 3.53
C ASP A 58 6.45 0.58 4.84
N ASP A 59 6.98 -0.61 5.14
CA ASP A 59 7.87 -0.80 6.29
C ASP A 59 9.13 0.08 6.18
N ALA A 60 9.74 0.16 4.99
CA ALA A 60 10.89 1.04 4.75
C ALA A 60 10.54 2.53 4.92
N VAL A 61 9.34 2.97 4.48
CA VAL A 61 8.86 4.36 4.68
C VAL A 61 8.70 4.63 6.17
N VAL A 62 8.09 3.71 6.92
CA VAL A 62 7.89 3.85 8.37
C VAL A 62 9.22 3.85 9.13
N ARG A 63 10.13 2.92 8.83
CA ARG A 63 11.46 2.88 9.47
C ARG A 63 12.29 4.12 9.15
N SER A 64 12.23 4.60 7.90
CA SER A 64 12.89 5.86 7.51
C SER A 64 12.32 7.05 8.28
N ALA A 65 10.99 7.12 8.43
CA ALA A 65 10.34 8.16 9.23
C ALA A 65 10.76 8.11 10.70
N LEU A 66 10.80 6.91 11.30
CA LEU A 66 11.25 6.74 12.70
C LEU A 66 12.69 7.23 12.89
N LYS A 67 13.59 6.86 11.98
CA LYS A 67 14.99 7.31 12.00
C LYS A 67 15.13 8.81 11.81
N TRP A 68 14.33 9.40 10.92
CA TRP A 68 14.28 10.85 10.73
C TRP A 68 13.83 11.58 12.02
N LEU A 69 12.82 11.05 12.69
CA LEU A 69 12.27 11.59 13.94
C LEU A 69 13.24 11.52 15.13
N GLU A 70 14.37 10.83 15.04
CA GLU A 70 15.42 10.89 16.06
C GLU A 70 16.07 12.28 16.15
N ARG A 71 16.09 13.04 15.04
CA ARG A 71 16.68 14.39 14.96
C ARG A 71 15.92 15.29 13.98
N PRO A 72 14.67 15.68 14.29
CA PRO A 72 13.89 16.57 13.42
C PRO A 72 14.46 18.00 13.44
N PRO A 73 14.15 18.83 12.41
CA PRO A 73 14.59 20.21 12.35
C PRO A 73 13.92 21.08 13.43
N GLU A 74 14.53 22.23 13.72
CA GLU A 74 13.94 23.24 14.60
C GLU A 74 12.81 24.01 13.88
N GLY A 75 11.71 24.26 14.59
CA GLY A 75 10.54 24.98 14.07
C GLY A 75 9.45 24.07 13.51
N PRO A 76 8.42 24.65 12.84
CA PRO A 76 7.33 23.87 12.26
C PRO A 76 7.83 23.08 11.04
N TRP A 77 7.50 21.80 10.98
CA TRP A 77 7.83 20.90 9.88
C TRP A 77 6.61 20.10 9.42
N LEU A 78 6.69 19.53 8.22
CA LEU A 78 5.71 18.61 7.67
C LEU A 78 6.43 17.33 7.21
N LEU A 79 5.99 16.19 7.73
CA LEU A 79 6.45 14.87 7.27
C LEU A 79 5.35 14.26 6.40
N PHE A 80 5.69 13.96 5.16
CA PHE A 80 4.80 13.29 4.22
C PHE A 80 5.25 11.84 4.02
N MET A 81 4.39 10.89 4.36
CA MET A 81 4.65 9.45 4.23
C MET A 81 3.74 8.84 3.16
N PRO A 82 4.25 8.56 1.94
CA PRO A 82 3.44 8.03 0.85
C PRO A 82 3.26 6.51 0.95
N LEU A 83 2.49 6.03 1.95
CA LEU A 83 2.20 4.60 2.10
C LEU A 83 1.44 4.05 0.88
N MET A 84 1.76 2.81 0.51
CA MET A 84 1.29 2.11 -0.67
C MET A 84 0.06 1.25 -0.36
N PHE A 85 -0.04 0.60 0.80
CA PHE A 85 -1.22 -0.20 1.13
C PHE A 85 -2.47 0.68 1.37
N PRO A 86 -3.66 0.25 0.93
CA PRO A 86 -3.99 -1.02 0.28
C PRO A 86 -4.02 -0.92 -1.26
N HIS A 87 -2.88 -0.73 -1.92
CA HIS A 87 -2.74 -0.83 -3.38
C HIS A 87 -2.57 -2.29 -3.81
N LEU A 88 -2.99 -2.57 -5.04
CA LEU A 88 -2.84 -3.88 -5.66
C LEU A 88 -1.36 -4.26 -5.93
N PRO A 89 -1.02 -5.56 -5.98
CA PRO A 89 -1.89 -6.69 -5.69
C PRO A 89 -2.27 -6.81 -4.22
N PHE A 90 -3.51 -7.21 -3.95
CA PHE A 90 -4.03 -7.39 -2.60
C PHE A 90 -3.45 -8.67 -1.99
N MET A 91 -2.47 -8.47 -1.12
CA MET A 91 -1.85 -9.51 -0.31
C MET A 91 -1.43 -8.95 1.04
N VAL A 92 -1.52 -9.78 2.09
CA VAL A 92 -1.13 -9.39 3.44
C VAL A 92 -0.79 -10.62 4.26
N GLU A 93 0.05 -10.45 5.26
CA GLU A 93 0.54 -11.49 6.15
C GLU A 93 -0.41 -11.70 7.35
N GLU A 94 -0.13 -12.72 8.15
CA GLU A 94 -0.78 -12.86 9.46
C GLU A 94 -0.23 -11.83 10.46
N PRO A 95 -1.07 -11.31 11.39
CA PRO A 95 -2.44 -11.74 11.68
C PRO A 95 -3.52 -11.06 10.81
N TYR A 96 -3.13 -10.15 9.91
CA TYR A 96 -4.07 -9.30 9.17
C TYR A 96 -4.90 -10.08 8.15
N PHE A 97 -4.32 -11.11 7.53
CA PHE A 97 -5.02 -11.95 6.57
C PHE A 97 -6.25 -12.65 7.18
N SER A 98 -6.14 -13.06 8.44
CA SER A 98 -7.19 -13.75 9.19
C SER A 98 -7.96 -12.83 10.16
N MET A 99 -7.68 -11.52 10.17
CA MET A 99 -8.28 -10.58 11.12
C MET A 99 -9.81 -10.44 10.97
N TYR A 100 -10.35 -10.65 9.76
CA TYR A 100 -11.77 -10.48 9.46
C TYR A 100 -12.38 -11.77 8.88
N ASP A 101 -13.53 -12.19 9.41
CA ASP A 101 -14.32 -13.26 8.79
C ASP A 101 -14.97 -12.75 7.50
N ARG A 102 -14.57 -13.33 6.37
CA ARG A 102 -15.05 -12.94 5.03
C ARG A 102 -16.53 -13.22 4.84
N SER A 103 -17.10 -14.17 5.59
CA SER A 103 -18.53 -14.48 5.54
C SER A 103 -19.38 -13.40 6.22
N GLU A 104 -18.78 -12.59 7.09
CA GLU A 104 -19.44 -11.49 7.81
C GLU A 104 -19.28 -10.13 7.11
N MET A 105 -18.47 -10.04 6.06
CA MET A 105 -18.26 -8.79 5.32
C MET A 105 -19.53 -8.35 4.59
N PRO A 106 -20.01 -7.11 4.80
CA PRO A 106 -21.23 -6.64 4.15
C PRO A 106 -21.03 -6.53 2.63
N PRO A 107 -22.11 -6.71 1.83
CA PRO A 107 -22.01 -6.46 0.40
C PRO A 107 -21.62 -4.99 0.14
N PRO A 108 -20.91 -4.69 -0.96
CA PRO A 108 -20.62 -3.31 -1.34
C PRO A 108 -21.89 -2.46 -1.34
N SER A 109 -21.80 -1.23 -0.85
CA SER A 109 -22.92 -0.31 -0.85
C SER A 109 -23.40 -0.11 -2.28
N SER A 110 -24.68 -0.37 -2.56
CA SER A 110 -25.26 -0.06 -3.86
C SER A 110 -25.22 1.45 -4.08
N PRO A 111 -24.68 1.95 -5.21
CA PRO A 111 -24.77 3.37 -5.53
C PRO A 111 -26.22 3.82 -5.81
N TRP A 112 -27.18 2.89 -5.90
CA TRP A 112 -28.57 3.15 -6.29
C TRP A 112 -29.57 3.09 -5.13
N SER A 113 -29.15 2.78 -3.89
CA SER A 113 -30.08 2.67 -2.75
C SER A 113 -30.46 4.01 -2.10
N SER A 114 -29.95 5.13 -2.60
CA SER A 114 -30.40 6.47 -2.20
C SER A 114 -31.45 7.03 -3.18
N GLY A 115 -32.67 6.52 -3.08
CA GLY A 115 -33.87 7.37 -3.16
C GLY A 115 -34.42 7.83 -4.51
N VAL A 116 -34.47 6.97 -5.54
CA VAL A 116 -35.43 7.20 -6.66
C VAL A 116 -36.50 6.12 -6.61
N THR A 117 -37.63 6.46 -5.98
CA THR A 117 -38.90 5.77 -6.20
C THR A 117 -39.45 6.30 -7.51
N ASP A 118 -39.44 5.48 -8.56
CA ASP A 118 -40.21 5.76 -9.78
C ASP A 118 -41.70 5.86 -9.38
N GLN A 119 -42.31 7.01 -9.65
CA GLN A 119 -43.76 7.21 -9.62
C GLN A 119 -44.39 6.75 -10.94
#